data_AF-A0A5F1S084-F1
#
_entry.id   AF-A0A5F1S084-F1
#
_cell.length_a   1.000
_cell.length_b   1.000
_cell.length_c   1.000
_cell.angle_alpha   90.00
_cell.angle_beta   90.00
_cell.angle_gamma   90.00
#
_symmetry.space_group_name_H-M   'P 1'
#
loop_
_entity.id
_entity.type
_entity.pdbx_description
1 polymer ?
#
loop_
_entity_poly.entity_id
_entity_poly.type
_entity_poly.pdbx_seq_one_letter_code
_entity_poly.pdbx_strand_id
1 'polypeptide(L)'
;MGSASAPVTVIEYSSPTCPHRVEYRTHVALQIEEEFVRTGKVRIVFRLIVRNNVDMVILMLAERQPAPKSQQILDAYYARHDEIVQSSNIEQHGAESGLTVMLG
;
A
#
# COMPACT_ATOMS: atom_id res chain seq x y z
N MET A 1 -6.48 10.95 -1.68
CA MET A 1 -5.51 12.05 -1.58
C MET A 1 -5.91 13.19 -2.52
N GLY A 2 -5.70 14.45 -2.13
CA GLY A 2 -6.13 15.62 -2.89
C GLY A 2 -7.55 16.10 -2.56
N SER A 3 -7.95 17.20 -3.20
CA SER A 3 -9.27 17.82 -2.99
C SER A 3 -10.42 16.90 -3.42
N ALA A 4 -11.49 16.85 -2.62
CA ALA A 4 -12.72 16.15 -2.99
C ALA A 4 -13.43 16.79 -4.20
N SER A 5 -13.17 18.08 -4.48
CA SER A 5 -13.75 18.84 -5.58
C SER A 5 -12.88 18.88 -6.84
N ALA A 6 -11.78 18.13 -6.88
CA ALA A 6 -10.90 18.10 -8.05
C ALA A 6 -11.68 17.58 -9.28
N PRO A 7 -11.53 18.21 -10.46
CA PRO A 7 -12.32 17.86 -11.65
C PRO A 7 -11.97 16.49 -12.23
N VAL A 8 -10.77 15.95 -11.93
CA VAL A 8 -10.32 14.64 -12.41
C VAL A 8 -10.06 13.71 -11.23
N THR A 9 -10.56 12.47 -11.32
CA THR A 9 -10.23 11.39 -10.39
C THR A 9 -9.34 10.36 -11.07
N VAL A 10 -8.17 10.12 -10.50
CA VAL A 10 -7.27 9.02 -10.87
C VAL A 10 -7.46 7.89 -9.86
N ILE A 11 -7.69 6.69 -10.36
CA ILE A 11 -7.76 5.49 -9.52
C ILE A 11 -6.45 4.72 -9.70
N GLU A 12 -5.64 4.68 -8.66
CA GLU A 12 -4.43 3.85 -8.63
C GLU A 12 -4.78 2.47 -8.07
N TYR A 13 -4.78 1.46 -8.92
CA TYR A 13 -4.84 0.07 -8.50
C TYR A 13 -3.45 -0.38 -8.05
N SER A 14 -3.33 -0.76 -6.78
CA SER A 14 -2.04 -1.02 -6.15
C SER A 14 -2.06 -2.35 -5.39
N SER A 15 -0.96 -3.09 -5.45
CA SER A 15 -0.78 -4.36 -4.75
C SER A 15 0.46 -4.27 -3.85
N PRO A 16 0.41 -4.77 -2.60
CA PRO A 16 1.54 -4.73 -1.68
C PRO A 16 2.80 -5.41 -2.16
N THR A 17 2.71 -6.43 -2.99
CA THR A 17 3.89 -7.16 -3.47
C THR A 17 4.32 -6.76 -4.89
N CYS A 18 3.82 -5.64 -5.45
CA CYS A 18 4.08 -5.26 -6.85
C CYS A 18 5.38 -4.46 -6.99
N PRO A 19 6.41 -4.93 -7.72
CA PRO A 19 7.70 -4.24 -7.80
C PRO A 19 7.61 -2.86 -8.47
N HIS A 20 6.78 -2.72 -9.51
CA HIS A 20 6.59 -1.45 -10.20
C HIS A 20 6.00 -0.35 -9.31
N ARG A 21 5.34 -0.72 -8.21
CA ARG A 21 4.81 0.26 -7.26
C ARG A 21 5.94 1.04 -6.58
N VAL A 22 7.00 0.34 -6.15
CA VAL A 22 8.15 0.97 -5.46
C VAL A 22 8.82 1.97 -6.40
N GLU A 23 9.04 1.55 -7.64
CA GLU A 23 9.60 2.41 -8.70
C GLU A 23 8.72 3.64 -8.95
N TYR A 24 7.42 3.44 -9.17
CA TYR A 24 6.46 4.52 -9.38
C TYR A 24 6.43 5.51 -8.21
N ARG A 25 6.38 5.02 -6.97
CA ARG A 25 6.32 5.87 -5.77
C ARG A 25 7.60 6.69 -5.58
N THR A 26 8.74 6.10 -5.89
CA THR A 26 10.04 6.75 -5.70
C THR A 26 10.33 7.78 -6.79
N HIS A 27 9.92 7.51 -8.03
CA HIS A 27 10.38 8.30 -9.18
C HIS A 27 9.29 9.13 -9.87
N VAL A 28 8.02 8.75 -9.79
CA VAL A 28 6.95 9.33 -10.63
C VAL A 28 5.85 10.00 -9.80
N ALA A 29 5.42 9.36 -8.71
CA ALA A 29 4.28 9.81 -7.91
C ALA A 29 4.47 11.24 -7.37
N LEU A 30 5.69 11.60 -6.95
CA LEU A 30 6.00 12.92 -6.39
C LEU A 30 5.69 14.05 -7.37
N GLN A 31 6.06 13.90 -8.65
CA GLN A 31 5.78 14.92 -9.68
C GLN A 31 4.26 15.05 -9.93
N ILE A 32 3.55 13.92 -9.98
CA ILE A 32 2.09 13.91 -10.14
C ILE A 32 1.41 14.62 -8.95
N GLU A 33 1.88 14.33 -7.75
CA GLU A 33 1.37 14.91 -6.51
C GLU A 33 1.58 16.43 -6.46
N GLU A 34 2.78 16.92 -6.81
CA GLU A 34 3.10 18.34 -6.80
C GLU A 34 2.37 19.14 -7.88
N GLU A 35 2.33 18.63 -9.11
CA GLU A 35 1.80 19.36 -10.27
C GLU A 35 0.28 19.32 -10.37
N PHE A 36 -0.34 18.22 -9.95
CA PHE A 36 -1.77 17.97 -10.19
C PHE A 36 -2.59 17.80 -8.91
N VAL A 37 -2.06 17.13 -7.89
CA VAL A 37 -2.83 16.88 -6.66
C VAL A 37 -2.85 18.13 -5.78
N ARG A 38 -1.68 18.72 -5.52
CA ARG A 38 -1.53 19.93 -4.70
C ARG A 38 -2.21 21.15 -5.32
N THR A 39 -2.24 21.23 -6.65
CA THR A 39 -2.92 22.31 -7.40
C THR A 39 -4.44 22.10 -7.51
N GLY A 40 -4.97 21.01 -6.96
CA GLY A 40 -6.41 20.71 -6.95
C GLY A 40 -6.96 20.21 -8.28
N LYS A 41 -6.10 19.91 -9.27
CA LYS A 41 -6.52 19.40 -10.59
C LYS A 41 -6.93 17.92 -10.52
N VAL A 42 -6.26 17.14 -9.69
CA VAL A 42 -6.46 15.68 -9.59
C VAL A 42 -6.71 15.25 -8.14
N ARG A 43 -7.68 14.35 -7.98
CA ARG A 43 -7.86 13.52 -6.78
C ARG A 43 -7.37 12.11 -7.08
N ILE A 44 -6.46 11.59 -6.25
CA ILE A 44 -6.02 10.19 -6.34
C ILE A 44 -6.78 9.35 -5.32
N VAL A 45 -7.38 8.26 -5.79
CA VAL A 45 -8.01 7.22 -4.97
C VAL A 45 -7.21 5.92 -5.13
N PHE A 46 -6.69 5.39 -4.02
CA PHE A 46 -6.00 4.12 -4.02
C PHE A 46 -7.03 2.98 -3.90
N ARG A 47 -6.91 1.96 -4.75
CA ARG A 47 -7.67 0.71 -4.65
C ARG A 47 -6.70 -0.45 -4.56
N LEU A 48 -6.81 -1.21 -3.49
CA LEU A 48 -5.97 -2.38 -3.28
C LEU A 48 -6.48 -3.53 -4.15
N ILE A 49 -5.55 -4.25 -4.78
CA ILE A 49 -5.85 -5.44 -5.57
C ILE A 49 -5.05 -6.64 -5.04
N VAL A 50 -5.65 -7.81 -5.13
CA VAL A 50 -5.01 -9.09 -4.83
C VAL A 50 -4.39 -9.62 -6.12
N ARG A 51 -3.06 -9.69 -6.19
CA ARG A 51 -2.35 -10.30 -7.33
C ARG A 51 -1.83 -11.70 -7.01
N ASN A 52 -1.60 -12.01 -5.74
CA ASN A 52 -1.14 -13.31 -5.27
C ASN A 52 -1.66 -13.60 -3.84
N ASN A 53 -1.34 -14.79 -3.32
CA ASN A 53 -1.71 -15.22 -1.97
C ASN A 53 -1.06 -14.35 -0.86
N VAL A 54 0.13 -13.81 -1.07
CA VAL A 54 0.79 -12.89 -0.12
C VAL A 54 -0.03 -11.61 0.04
N ASP A 55 -0.46 -11.00 -1.07
CA ASP A 55 -1.35 -9.84 -1.05
C ASP A 55 -2.65 -10.15 -0.31
N MET A 56 -3.23 -11.33 -0.53
CA MET A 56 -4.47 -11.74 0.13
C MET A 56 -4.31 -11.71 1.66
N VAL A 57 -3.25 -12.33 2.18
CA VAL A 57 -2.98 -12.35 3.63
C VAL A 57 -2.75 -10.95 4.18
N ILE A 58 -1.93 -10.13 3.51
CA ILE A 58 -1.65 -8.74 3.93
C ILE A 58 -2.94 -7.92 4.00
N LEU A 59 -3.78 -8.02 2.97
CA LEU A 59 -5.03 -7.25 2.91
C LEU A 59 -6.04 -7.75 3.94
N MET A 60 -6.15 -9.07 4.16
CA MET A 60 -6.99 -9.60 5.24
C MET A 60 -6.54 -9.10 6.62
N LEU A 61 -5.24 -9.02 6.88
CA LEU A 61 -4.71 -8.48 8.13
C LEU A 61 -5.02 -6.99 8.30
N ALA A 62 -4.86 -6.21 7.22
CA ALA A 62 -5.16 -4.78 7.23
C ALA A 62 -6.66 -4.49 7.43
N GLU A 63 -7.54 -5.19 6.70
CA GLU A 63 -9.00 -5.01 6.74
C GLU A 63 -9.60 -5.31 8.12
N ARG A 64 -8.96 -6.16 8.93
CA ARG A 64 -9.44 -6.51 10.28
C ARG A 64 -9.16 -5.43 11.32
N GLN A 65 -8.43 -4.37 10.96
CA GLN A 65 -8.04 -3.31 11.88
C GLN A 65 -8.70 -1.97 11.50
N PRO A 66 -9.09 -1.14 12.48
CA PRO A 66 -9.51 0.23 12.19
C PRO A 66 -8.31 1.08 11.74
N ALA A 67 -8.60 2.21 11.08
CA ALA A 67 -7.61 3.26 10.92
C ALA A 67 -7.16 3.81 12.30
N PRO A 68 -5.88 4.17 12.50
CA PRO A 68 -4.81 4.20 11.49
C PRO A 68 -4.05 2.87 11.33
N LYS A 69 -4.39 1.85 12.13
CA LYS A 69 -3.61 0.60 12.21
C LYS A 69 -3.63 -0.20 10.90
N SER A 70 -4.76 -0.20 10.19
CA SER A 70 -4.83 -0.78 8.83
C SER A 70 -3.82 -0.15 7.88
N GLN A 71 -3.68 1.18 7.90
CA GLN A 71 -2.71 1.91 7.09
C GLN A 71 -1.27 1.61 7.52
N GLN A 72 -0.99 1.56 8.83
CA GLN A 72 0.33 1.23 9.35
C GLN A 72 0.80 -0.17 8.93
N ILE A 73 -0.12 -1.15 8.93
CA ILE A 73 0.18 -2.49 8.42
C ILE A 73 0.61 -2.40 6.96
N LEU A 74 -0.19 -1.74 6.12
CA LEU A 74 0.13 -1.59 4.70
C LEU A 74 1.48 -0.89 4.49
N ASP A 75 1.75 0.19 5.22
CA ASP A 75 3.00 0.95 5.14
C ASP A 75 4.22 0.12 5.55
N ALA A 76 4.10 -0.70 6.59
CA ALA A 76 5.16 -1.62 7.01
C ALA A 76 5.49 -2.64 5.91
N TYR A 77 4.47 -3.22 5.26
CA TYR A 77 4.69 -4.13 4.13
C TYR A 77 5.30 -3.40 2.91
N TYR A 78 4.91 -2.16 2.64
CA TYR A 78 5.51 -1.38 1.55
C TYR A 78 6.99 -1.03 1.84
N ALA A 79 7.33 -0.71 3.08
CA ALA A 79 8.69 -0.36 3.47
C ALA A 79 9.67 -1.54 3.37
N ARG A 80 9.17 -2.77 3.46
CA ARG A 80 9.96 -4.01 3.41
C ARG A 80 9.70 -4.83 2.15
N HIS A 81 9.21 -4.17 1.09
CA HIS A 81 8.75 -4.83 -0.15
C HIS A 81 9.76 -5.85 -0.69
N ASP A 82 11.03 -5.48 -0.80
CA ASP A 82 12.09 -6.35 -1.34
C ASP A 82 12.25 -7.64 -0.54
N GLU A 83 12.19 -7.56 0.79
CA GLU A 83 12.30 -8.72 1.68
C GLU A 83 11.08 -9.65 1.53
N ILE A 84 9.88 -9.07 1.49
CA ILE A 84 8.61 -9.81 1.44
C ILE A 84 8.44 -10.52 0.09
N VAL A 85 8.80 -9.88 -1.02
CA VAL A 85 8.67 -10.48 -2.36
C VAL A 85 9.68 -11.60 -2.59
N GLN A 86 10.85 -11.53 -1.95
CA GLN A 86 11.88 -12.56 -2.02
C GLN A 86 11.68 -13.70 -1.02
N SER A 87 10.80 -13.51 -0.03
CA SER A 87 10.56 -14.52 1.00
C SER A 87 9.82 -15.74 0.44
N SER A 88 10.44 -16.91 0.58
CA SER A 88 9.81 -18.21 0.32
C SER A 88 8.89 -18.67 1.46
N ASN A 89 8.84 -17.92 2.58
CA ASN A 89 8.04 -18.25 3.76
C ASN A 89 7.39 -17.00 4.38
N ILE A 90 6.08 -16.88 4.17
CA ILE A 90 5.23 -15.73 4.55
C ILE A 90 4.99 -15.69 6.07
N GLU A 91 4.97 -16.84 6.76
CA GLU A 91 4.67 -16.93 8.19
C GLU A 91 5.79 -16.34 9.06
N GLN A 92 7.04 -16.55 8.67
CA GLN A 92 8.21 -16.07 9.40
C GLN A 92 8.31 -14.53 9.40
N HIS A 93 7.95 -13.88 8.30
CA HIS A 93 8.09 -12.43 8.17
C HIS A 93 6.94 -11.64 8.81
N GLY A 94 5.78 -12.26 9.02
CA GLY A 94 4.74 -11.69 9.89
C GLY A 94 5.30 -11.41 11.28
N ALA A 95 6.02 -12.37 11.87
CA ALA A 95 6.66 -12.21 13.16
C ALA A 95 7.77 -11.13 13.17
N GLU A 96 8.56 -11.03 12.11
CA GLU A 96 9.68 -10.06 12.00
C GLU A 96 9.21 -8.61 11.73
N SER A 97 8.04 -8.42 11.14
CA SER A 97 7.44 -7.10 10.90
C SER A 97 6.79 -6.49 12.16
N GLY A 98 7.02 -7.09 13.33
CA GLY A 98 6.37 -6.69 14.59
C GLY A 98 4.89 -7.08 14.67
N LEU A 99 4.42 -7.97 13.79
CA LEU A 99 3.05 -8.50 13.78
C LEU A 99 2.87 -9.66 14.78
N THR A 100 3.60 -9.68 15.89
CA THR A 100 3.42 -10.66 16.98
C THR A 100 2.24 -10.28 17.87
N VAL A 101 1.12 -9.85 17.28
CA VAL A 101 -0.08 -9.42 18.02
C VAL A 101 -1.30 -10.17 17.46
N MET A 102 -1.64 -11.24 18.20
CA MET A 102 -2.99 -11.75 18.49
C MET A 102 -3.58 -12.84 17.58
N LEU A 103 -2.87 -13.97 17.48
CA LEU A 103 -3.54 -15.28 17.47
C LEU A 103 -3.61 -15.77 18.91
N GLY A 104 -4.54 -15.18 19.66
CA GLY A 104 -4.86 -15.48 21.05
C GLY A 104 -6.17 -14.79 21.40
#